data_AF-K6YN38-F1
#
_entry.id   AF-K6YN38-F1
#
_cell.length_a   1.000
_cell.length_b   1.000
_cell.length_c   1.000
_cell.angle_alpha   90.00
_cell.angle_beta   90.00
_cell.angle_gamma   90.00
#
_symmetry.space_group_name_H-M   'P 1'
#
loop_
_entity.id
_entity.type
_entity.pdbx_description
1 polymer ?
#
loop_
_entity_poly.entity_id
_entity_poly.type
_entity_poly.pdbx_seq_one_letter_code
_entity_poly.pdbx_strand_id
1 'polypeptide(L)'
;MFLSSRLVALMLIAISTSIFSVSAEYAYEIQIERSNGKILKALASKVNDNQFVTDAELISGAKSVFIVDNSVNPAAKILATVIAEDESKRLAILSASNVSGEPSVLAKEAQQVGEQLILATGSEQIPSIVQRLEPVKNLSQGNIYVHTALYGEGQWGAPLLNNCTQLVGLSVFETAMFAGMKAPESIAYALSTETLKSFLKQNNVVFKEADEVCLSDVEQAKAKADLAAKQAEEAAKKAEEAAKQAELAEKAKEEANLEAKKKLEEAQKQAEEAKLEAERVLQEAKDEAARIAKENEEKQKKTDEAIKKAEEERLALEEAKSKAEQAAEQEAQKQAESEQQKTYIMLGGGVLLLVMLLLFVILMRKRKEAMLAQTNELQNKVKEATGLAQEKDNLAGKIAAMEKSFNDILLDGVTPKGDTIRIKINGKALAQSEGQIIGRESAQVDYVLGESEISRKHLMLRLHEDKVYVEDMGSQNGSWLNEVQLNPGQPMELSNGMTLRLSTITFTVNVL
;
A
#
# COMPACT_ATOMS: atom_id res chain seq x y z
N MET A 1 -30.37 26.50 36.29
CA MET A 1 -31.42 26.25 35.29
C MET A 1 -30.73 26.29 33.93
N PHE A 2 -30.62 25.19 33.15
CA PHE A 2 -31.71 24.55 32.38
C PHE A 2 -32.29 25.53 31.33
N LEU A 3 -32.41 25.28 30.02
CA LEU A 3 -32.15 24.17 29.06
C LEU A 3 -31.59 24.82 27.76
N SER A 4 -31.09 24.14 26.70
CA SER A 4 -30.27 22.92 26.51
C SER A 4 -30.13 22.62 24.99
N SER A 5 -29.05 21.99 24.52
CA SER A 5 -29.10 21.28 23.22
C SER A 5 -28.25 20.00 23.25
N ARG A 6 -28.90 18.85 23.04
CA ARG A 6 -28.28 17.52 22.96
C ARG A 6 -28.17 17.15 21.49
N LEU A 7 -26.98 16.75 21.05
CA LEU A 7 -26.77 16.01 19.79
C LEU A 7 -25.69 14.96 20.00
N VAL A 8 -25.99 14.00 20.88
CA VAL A 8 -25.29 12.70 20.92
C VAL A 8 -26.03 11.79 19.96
N ALA A 9 -25.45 11.55 18.79
CA ALA A 9 -26.04 10.65 17.79
C ALA A 9 -26.01 9.20 18.31
N LEU A 10 -27.17 8.56 18.30
CA LEU A 10 -27.35 7.20 18.79
C LEU A 10 -26.83 6.20 17.73
N MET A 11 -25.64 5.65 17.93
CA MET A 11 -25.12 4.57 17.08
C MET A 11 -25.83 3.25 17.44
N LEU A 12 -26.97 2.99 16.80
CA LEU A 12 -27.66 1.71 16.87
C LEU A 12 -26.86 0.68 16.06
N ILE A 13 -26.01 -0.09 16.75
CA ILE A 13 -25.40 -1.30 16.19
C ILE A 13 -26.52 -2.31 15.98
N ALA A 14 -26.96 -2.45 14.74
CA ALA A 14 -27.85 -3.53 14.33
C ALA A 14 -27.05 -4.84 14.36
N ILE A 15 -27.10 -5.54 15.50
CA ILE A 15 -26.61 -6.92 15.59
C ILE A 15 -27.55 -7.77 14.74
N SER A 16 -27.17 -8.01 13.48
CA SER A 16 -27.81 -9.01 12.64
C SER A 16 -27.52 -10.38 13.25
N THR A 17 -28.45 -10.88 14.05
CA THR A 17 -28.47 -12.29 14.44
C THR A 17 -28.81 -13.12 13.20
N SER A 18 -27.81 -13.35 12.36
CA SER A 18 -27.83 -14.38 11.35
C SER A 18 -27.95 -15.71 12.07
N ILE A 19 -29.17 -16.19 12.24
CA ILE A 19 -29.44 -17.54 12.71
C ILE A 19 -28.91 -18.45 11.61
N PHE A 20 -27.68 -18.94 11.79
CA PHE A 20 -27.13 -19.98 10.93
C PHE A 20 -28.02 -21.21 11.09
N SER A 21 -28.81 -21.50 10.06
CA SER A 21 -29.49 -22.78 9.91
C SER A 21 -28.43 -23.85 9.64
N VAL A 22 -27.76 -24.31 10.70
CA VAL A 22 -26.85 -25.44 10.65
C VAL A 22 -27.69 -26.67 10.30
N SER A 23 -27.59 -27.13 9.05
CA SER A 23 -28.14 -28.43 8.65
C SER A 23 -27.59 -29.53 9.57
N ALA A 24 -28.40 -30.56 9.86
CA ALA A 24 -28.08 -31.59 10.86
C ALA A 24 -27.00 -32.58 10.36
N GLU A 25 -25.78 -32.08 10.19
CA GLU A 25 -24.64 -32.69 9.48
C GLU A 25 -24.00 -33.90 10.22
N TYR A 26 -24.45 -34.18 11.44
CA TYR A 26 -23.86 -35.19 12.34
C TYR A 26 -24.76 -36.40 12.62
N ALA A 27 -26.02 -36.38 12.16
CA ALA A 27 -27.04 -37.37 12.49
C ALA A 27 -27.46 -38.20 11.27
N TYR A 28 -27.12 -39.48 11.26
CA TYR A 28 -27.29 -40.37 10.11
C TYR A 28 -28.45 -41.34 10.34
N GLU A 29 -29.47 -41.34 9.47
CA GLU A 29 -30.59 -42.29 9.59
C GLU A 29 -30.07 -43.72 9.39
N ILE A 30 -30.41 -44.60 10.34
CA ILE A 30 -30.21 -46.04 10.23
C ILE A 30 -31.57 -46.77 10.14
N GLN A 31 -31.64 -47.73 9.24
CA GLN A 31 -32.80 -48.61 9.05
C GLN A 31 -32.43 -50.03 9.45
N ILE A 32 -33.08 -50.53 10.49
CA ILE A 32 -32.77 -51.80 11.15
C ILE A 32 -33.89 -52.78 10.79
N GLU A 33 -33.58 -53.74 9.92
CA GLU A 33 -34.51 -54.78 9.51
C GLU A 33 -34.51 -55.91 10.55
N ARG A 34 -35.70 -56.30 11.01
CA ARG A 34 -35.89 -57.42 11.95
C ARG A 34 -36.34 -58.68 11.20
N SER A 35 -36.10 -59.86 11.78
CA SER A 35 -36.44 -61.16 11.16
C SER A 35 -37.94 -61.36 10.88
N ASN A 36 -38.81 -60.55 11.47
CA ASN A 36 -40.26 -60.53 11.20
C ASN A 36 -40.67 -59.53 10.09
N GLY A 37 -39.71 -58.93 9.38
CA GLY A 37 -39.93 -57.96 8.30
C GLY A 37 -40.24 -56.53 8.76
N LYS A 38 -40.28 -56.25 10.08
CA LYS A 38 -40.39 -54.88 10.57
C LYS A 38 -39.07 -54.13 10.35
N ILE A 39 -39.16 -52.86 9.95
CA ILE A 39 -38.03 -51.94 9.84
C ILE A 39 -38.18 -50.91 10.97
N LEU A 40 -37.18 -50.84 11.85
CA LEU A 40 -37.06 -49.79 12.85
C LEU A 40 -36.19 -48.67 12.27
N LYS A 41 -36.62 -47.41 12.43
CA LYS A 41 -35.80 -46.23 12.13
C LYS A 41 -35.14 -45.72 13.42
N ALA A 42 -33.89 -45.32 13.31
CA ALA A 42 -33.13 -44.67 14.36
C ALA A 42 -32.01 -43.83 13.74
N LEU A 43 -31.10 -43.32 14.57
CA LEU A 43 -29.94 -42.53 14.16
C LEU A 43 -28.62 -43.17 14.62
N ALA A 44 -27.54 -42.75 13.96
CA ALA A 44 -26.17 -43.01 14.35
C ALA A 44 -25.31 -41.75 14.15
N SER A 45 -24.18 -41.69 14.84
CA SER A 45 -23.17 -40.62 14.68
C SER A 45 -21.93 -41.17 13.99
N LYS A 46 -21.46 -40.50 12.93
CA LYS A 46 -20.20 -40.86 12.25
C LYS A 46 -19.01 -40.48 13.12
N VAL A 47 -18.07 -41.38 13.37
CA VAL A 47 -16.90 -41.15 14.27
C VAL A 47 -15.55 -41.13 13.53
N ASN A 48 -15.51 -41.69 12.32
CA ASN A 48 -14.45 -41.52 11.32
C ASN A 48 -15.02 -41.80 9.91
N ASP A 49 -14.16 -41.89 8.90
CA ASP A 49 -14.51 -42.04 7.49
C ASP A 49 -15.56 -43.12 7.18
N ASN A 50 -15.55 -44.25 7.91
CA ASN A 50 -16.42 -45.40 7.63
C ASN A 50 -16.99 -46.12 8.86
N GLN A 51 -16.85 -45.56 10.07
CA GLN A 51 -17.41 -46.10 11.30
C GLN A 51 -18.40 -45.13 11.95
N PHE A 52 -19.46 -45.71 12.49
CA PHE A 52 -20.59 -45.02 13.10
C PHE A 52 -20.88 -45.65 14.45
N VAL A 53 -21.38 -44.85 15.38
CA VAL A 53 -21.80 -45.30 16.70
C VAL A 53 -23.30 -45.07 16.89
N THR A 54 -23.97 -46.04 17.51
CA THR A 54 -25.39 -45.97 17.89
C THR A 54 -25.61 -46.77 19.18
N ASP A 55 -26.84 -46.79 19.66
CA ASP A 55 -27.24 -47.56 20.83
C ASP A 55 -27.34 -49.06 20.50
N ALA A 56 -26.69 -49.91 21.32
CA ALA A 56 -26.72 -51.36 21.14
C ALA A 56 -28.16 -51.93 21.17
N GLU A 57 -29.05 -51.42 22.03
CA GLU A 57 -30.40 -51.96 22.20
C GLU A 57 -31.25 -51.83 20.92
N LEU A 58 -30.92 -50.87 20.04
CA LEU A 58 -31.55 -50.71 18.73
C LEU A 58 -31.23 -51.85 17.77
N ILE A 59 -29.98 -52.32 17.77
CA ILE A 59 -29.47 -53.31 16.81
C ILE A 59 -29.46 -54.74 17.33
N SER A 60 -29.52 -54.96 18.65
CA SER A 60 -29.57 -56.29 19.27
C SER A 60 -30.73 -57.11 18.67
N GLY A 61 -30.41 -58.21 17.98
CA GLY A 61 -31.37 -59.03 17.24
C GLY A 61 -31.84 -58.46 15.90
N ALA A 62 -31.05 -57.61 15.23
CA ALA A 62 -31.26 -57.21 13.85
C ALA A 62 -30.89 -58.33 12.86
N LYS A 63 -31.59 -58.38 11.72
CA LYS A 63 -31.24 -59.21 10.56
C LYS A 63 -30.24 -58.49 9.65
N SER A 64 -30.42 -57.18 9.49
CA SER A 64 -29.61 -56.29 8.64
C SER A 64 -29.75 -54.86 9.16
N VAL A 65 -28.67 -54.08 9.05
CA VAL A 65 -28.66 -52.64 9.39
C VAL A 65 -28.18 -51.88 8.16
N PHE A 66 -28.88 -50.82 7.78
CA PHE A 66 -28.52 -49.95 6.66
C PHE A 66 -28.32 -48.53 7.17
N ILE A 67 -27.27 -47.85 6.71
CA ILE A 67 -27.11 -46.39 6.86
C ILE A 67 -27.71 -45.73 5.61
N VAL A 68 -28.45 -44.66 5.81
CA VAL A 68 -29.09 -43.89 4.73
C VAL A 68 -28.29 -42.61 4.50
N ASP A 69 -27.66 -42.51 3.33
CA ASP A 69 -27.03 -41.28 2.87
C ASP A 69 -28.08 -40.43 2.13
N ASN A 70 -28.49 -39.34 2.79
CA ASN A 70 -29.47 -38.37 2.29
C ASN A 70 -28.85 -37.25 1.43
N SER A 71 -27.51 -37.23 1.24
CA SER A 71 -26.84 -36.22 0.41
C SER A 71 -27.03 -36.45 -1.09
N VAL A 72 -27.40 -37.68 -1.48
CA VAL A 72 -27.65 -38.10 -2.86
C VAL A 72 -29.15 -38.32 -3.10
N ASN A 73 -29.61 -38.12 -4.34
CA ASN A 73 -31.01 -38.30 -4.73
C ASN A 73 -31.15 -39.33 -5.87
N PRO A 74 -31.85 -40.46 -5.68
CA PRO A 74 -32.49 -40.91 -4.43
C PRO A 74 -31.47 -41.26 -3.34
N ALA A 75 -31.89 -41.14 -2.07
CA ALA A 75 -31.05 -41.45 -0.91
C ALA A 75 -30.49 -42.89 -0.97
N ALA A 76 -29.18 -43.02 -0.78
CA ALA A 76 -28.51 -44.31 -0.89
C ALA A 76 -28.65 -45.10 0.40
N LYS A 77 -29.05 -46.38 0.30
CA LYS A 77 -29.09 -47.32 1.43
C LYS A 77 -27.85 -48.21 1.39
N ILE A 78 -26.97 -48.04 2.37
CA ILE A 78 -25.66 -48.69 2.42
C ILE A 78 -25.70 -49.73 3.55
N LEU A 79 -25.46 -51.00 3.21
CA LEU A 79 -25.43 -52.09 4.19
C LEU A 79 -24.27 -51.89 5.16
N ALA A 80 -24.57 -51.87 6.46
CA ALA A 80 -23.58 -51.74 7.52
C ALA A 80 -23.28 -53.10 8.18
N THR A 81 -22.02 -53.27 8.56
CA THR A 81 -21.56 -54.42 9.36
C THR A 81 -21.43 -54.00 10.82
N VAL A 82 -21.99 -54.79 11.75
CA VAL A 82 -21.75 -54.59 13.19
C VAL A 82 -20.34 -55.08 13.51
N ILE A 83 -19.48 -54.18 13.97
CA ILE A 83 -18.07 -54.45 14.30
C ILE A 83 -17.92 -54.84 15.77
N ALA A 84 -18.65 -54.16 16.64
CA ALA A 84 -18.66 -54.41 18.08
C ALA A 84 -20.00 -53.97 18.67
N GLU A 85 -20.43 -54.66 19.73
CA GLU A 85 -21.66 -54.40 20.46
C GLU A 85 -21.41 -54.70 21.94
N ASP A 86 -21.77 -53.79 22.84
CA ASP A 86 -21.68 -53.97 24.28
C ASP A 86 -22.99 -53.47 24.92
N GLU A 87 -23.90 -54.42 25.22
CA GLU A 87 -25.18 -54.14 25.86
C GLU A 87 -25.02 -53.50 27.25
N SER A 88 -23.91 -53.75 27.95
CA SER A 88 -23.63 -53.13 29.26
C SER A 88 -23.22 -51.66 29.14
N LYS A 89 -22.58 -51.29 28.02
CA LYS A 89 -22.25 -49.90 27.67
C LYS A 89 -23.32 -49.21 26.82
N ARG A 90 -24.31 -49.97 26.35
CA ARG A 90 -25.34 -49.55 25.38
C ARG A 90 -24.77 -48.95 24.10
N LEU A 91 -23.62 -49.43 23.63
CA LEU A 91 -22.97 -48.89 22.45
C LEU A 91 -22.68 -49.99 21.43
N ALA A 92 -22.89 -49.66 20.17
CA ALA A 92 -22.50 -50.47 19.04
C ALA A 92 -21.73 -49.65 18.00
N ILE A 93 -20.71 -50.27 17.40
CA ILE A 93 -19.97 -49.73 16.26
C ILE A 93 -20.47 -50.42 15.00
N LEU A 94 -20.99 -49.61 14.07
CA LEU A 94 -21.34 -50.00 12.71
C LEU A 94 -20.22 -49.57 11.76
N SER A 95 -19.93 -50.35 10.73
CA SER A 95 -19.06 -49.92 9.63
C SER A 95 -19.78 -49.96 8.29
N ALA A 96 -19.68 -48.85 7.56
CA ALA A 96 -20.21 -48.66 6.22
C ALA A 96 -19.33 -47.64 5.49
N SER A 97 -18.87 -47.98 4.29
CA SER A 97 -18.06 -47.09 3.44
C SER A 97 -18.93 -46.32 2.44
N ASN A 98 -18.40 -45.24 1.88
CA ASN A 98 -19.07 -44.39 0.89
C ASN A 98 -20.36 -43.70 1.40
N VAL A 99 -20.44 -43.43 2.70
CA VAL A 99 -21.45 -42.55 3.30
C VAL A 99 -20.86 -41.13 3.36
N SER A 100 -21.48 -40.18 2.68
CA SER A 100 -21.06 -38.77 2.62
C SER A 100 -21.16 -38.07 3.99
N GLY A 101 -20.53 -36.90 4.13
CA GLY A 101 -20.54 -36.11 5.37
C GLY A 101 -19.35 -36.38 6.30
N GLU A 102 -19.05 -35.41 7.15
CA GLU A 102 -17.88 -35.42 8.03
C GLU A 102 -18.12 -36.25 9.31
N PRO A 103 -17.05 -36.82 9.90
CA PRO A 103 -17.14 -37.44 11.23
C PRO A 103 -17.25 -36.39 12.33
N SER A 104 -18.07 -36.69 13.33
CA SER A 104 -18.24 -35.84 14.51
C SER A 104 -16.96 -35.73 15.33
N VAL A 105 -16.61 -34.52 15.74
CA VAL A 105 -15.52 -34.28 16.71
C VAL A 105 -16.05 -34.55 18.12
N LEU A 106 -15.45 -35.49 18.85
CA LEU A 106 -15.83 -35.77 20.24
C LEU A 106 -15.34 -34.64 21.16
N ALA A 107 -16.20 -34.20 22.07
CA ALA A 107 -15.87 -33.16 23.04
C ALA A 107 -14.72 -33.61 23.96
N LYS A 108 -13.86 -32.67 24.39
CA LYS A 108 -12.68 -32.98 25.19
C LYS A 108 -13.04 -33.52 26.59
N GLU A 109 -14.04 -32.93 27.22
CA GLU A 109 -14.49 -33.28 28.57
C GLU A 109 -15.99 -33.64 28.60
N ALA A 110 -16.44 -34.28 29.69
CA ALA A 110 -17.84 -34.61 29.89
C ALA A 110 -18.65 -33.38 30.33
N GLN A 111 -19.87 -33.26 29.83
CA GLN A 111 -20.74 -32.13 30.16
C GLN A 111 -21.22 -32.16 31.62
N GLN A 112 -21.32 -30.96 32.20
CA GLN A 112 -21.70 -30.70 33.58
C GLN A 112 -23.16 -30.27 33.71
N VAL A 113 -23.69 -30.33 34.93
CA VAL A 113 -25.07 -29.89 35.23
C VAL A 113 -25.24 -28.40 34.94
N GLY A 114 -26.26 -28.07 34.16
CA GLY A 114 -26.56 -26.70 33.71
C GLY A 114 -25.98 -26.34 32.33
N GLU A 115 -25.12 -27.17 31.74
CA GLU A 115 -24.58 -26.93 30.40
C GLU A 115 -25.62 -27.20 29.30
N GLN A 116 -25.49 -26.44 28.20
CA GLN A 116 -26.37 -26.57 27.04
C GLN A 116 -25.98 -27.78 26.18
N LEU A 117 -27.02 -28.44 25.69
CA LEU A 117 -26.97 -29.58 24.79
C LEU A 117 -27.85 -29.30 23.58
N ILE A 118 -27.51 -29.89 22.44
CA ILE A 118 -28.34 -29.89 21.25
C ILE A 118 -28.49 -31.35 20.80
N LEU A 119 -29.73 -31.84 20.77
CA LEU A 119 -30.02 -33.13 20.16
C LEU A 119 -30.23 -32.92 18.65
N ALA A 120 -29.36 -33.46 17.80
CA ALA A 120 -29.49 -33.33 16.36
C ALA A 120 -30.16 -34.59 15.78
N THR A 121 -31.32 -34.42 15.13
CA THR A 121 -32.22 -35.51 14.71
C THR A 121 -32.28 -35.72 13.19
N GLY A 122 -31.33 -35.17 12.45
CA GLY A 122 -31.26 -35.25 10.98
C GLY A 122 -32.20 -34.27 10.26
N SER A 123 -33.37 -34.00 10.81
CA SER A 123 -34.30 -32.95 10.34
C SER A 123 -34.27 -31.68 11.19
N GLU A 124 -33.98 -31.80 12.49
CA GLU A 124 -34.07 -30.70 13.46
C GLU A 124 -32.88 -30.71 14.43
N GLN A 125 -32.70 -29.60 15.12
CA GLN A 125 -31.81 -29.47 16.27
C GLN A 125 -32.65 -29.04 17.47
N ILE A 126 -32.74 -29.88 18.50
CA ILE A 126 -33.60 -29.67 19.68
C ILE A 126 -32.72 -29.19 20.85
N PRO A 127 -32.85 -27.92 21.28
CA PRO A 127 -32.08 -27.39 22.40
C PRO A 127 -32.44 -28.08 23.71
N SER A 128 -31.45 -28.23 24.58
CA SER A 128 -31.53 -29.01 25.81
C SER A 128 -30.54 -28.51 26.85
N ILE A 129 -30.73 -28.91 28.10
CA ILE A 129 -29.80 -28.63 29.21
C ILE A 129 -29.55 -29.92 29.99
N VAL A 130 -28.32 -30.16 30.44
CA VAL A 130 -28.01 -31.23 31.41
C VAL A 130 -28.68 -30.90 32.74
N GLN A 131 -29.75 -31.60 33.11
CA GLN A 131 -30.40 -31.41 34.41
C GLN A 131 -29.64 -32.07 35.56
N ARG A 132 -29.07 -33.26 35.30
CA ARG A 132 -28.35 -34.07 36.29
C ARG A 132 -27.53 -35.17 35.61
N LEU A 133 -26.54 -35.67 36.35
CA LEU A 133 -25.73 -36.82 35.99
C LEU A 133 -26.18 -38.01 36.85
N GLU A 134 -26.64 -39.09 36.24
CA GLU A 134 -27.08 -40.29 36.98
C GLU A 134 -26.06 -41.45 36.83
N PRO A 135 -25.54 -42.02 37.93
CA PRO A 135 -24.74 -43.24 37.87
C PRO A 135 -25.67 -44.44 37.65
N VAL A 136 -25.55 -45.12 36.52
CA VAL A 136 -26.37 -46.29 36.23
C VAL A 136 -25.72 -47.55 36.80
N LYS A 137 -26.43 -48.22 37.70
CA LYS A 137 -25.93 -49.40 38.46
C LYS A 137 -25.43 -50.58 37.61
N ASN A 138 -25.78 -50.63 36.31
CA ASN A 138 -25.39 -51.69 35.38
C ASN A 138 -24.44 -51.20 34.26
N LEU A 139 -24.14 -49.90 34.17
CA LEU A 139 -23.13 -49.37 33.25
C LEU A 139 -21.77 -49.45 33.94
N SER A 140 -20.83 -50.17 33.34
CA SER A 140 -19.53 -50.47 33.97
C SER A 140 -18.64 -49.24 34.16
N GLN A 141 -18.83 -48.19 33.35
CA GLN A 141 -18.13 -46.90 33.44
C GLN A 141 -19.00 -45.75 32.90
N GLY A 142 -19.13 -44.68 33.68
CA GLY A 142 -19.72 -43.39 33.27
C GLY A 142 -21.11 -43.12 33.84
N ASN A 143 -21.45 -41.83 33.94
CA ASN A 143 -22.80 -41.36 34.20
C ASN A 143 -23.61 -41.34 32.89
N ILE A 144 -24.94 -41.43 32.96
CA ILE A 144 -25.82 -40.95 31.90
C ILE A 144 -26.18 -39.48 32.12
N TYR A 145 -26.29 -38.73 31.04
CA TYR A 145 -26.91 -37.41 31.06
C TYR A 145 -28.42 -37.58 31.19
N VAL A 146 -29.03 -36.81 32.08
CA VAL A 146 -30.47 -36.58 32.04
C VAL A 146 -30.70 -35.15 31.59
N HIS A 147 -31.50 -34.97 30.55
CA HIS A 147 -31.60 -33.72 29.82
C HIS A 147 -33.04 -33.43 29.35
N THR A 148 -33.29 -32.25 28.79
CA THR A 148 -34.65 -31.75 28.49
C THR A 148 -35.14 -31.95 27.07
N ALA A 149 -34.26 -32.21 26.09
CA ALA A 149 -34.69 -32.61 24.74
C ALA A 149 -35.36 -34.00 24.77
N LEU A 150 -36.69 -34.00 24.81
CA LEU A 150 -37.50 -35.18 24.55
C LEU A 150 -37.27 -35.67 23.11
N TYR A 151 -37.26 -36.99 22.94
CA TYR A 151 -37.11 -37.64 21.64
C TYR A 151 -37.96 -38.91 21.59
N GLY A 152 -38.28 -39.38 20.38
CA GLY A 152 -39.15 -40.54 20.18
C GLY A 152 -38.70 -41.47 19.06
N GLU A 153 -39.67 -42.15 18.43
CA GLU A 153 -39.42 -43.06 17.32
C GLU A 153 -38.67 -42.37 16.17
N GLY A 154 -37.63 -43.02 15.65
CA GLY A 154 -36.72 -42.45 14.66
C GLY A 154 -35.61 -41.55 15.22
N GLN A 155 -35.65 -41.16 16.50
CA GLN A 155 -34.70 -40.21 17.11
C GLN A 155 -33.78 -40.83 18.18
N TRP A 156 -33.83 -42.14 18.37
CA TRP A 156 -32.90 -42.89 19.23
C TRP A 156 -31.53 -43.04 18.57
N GLY A 157 -30.44 -43.03 19.33
CA GLY A 157 -29.06 -43.03 18.80
C GLY A 157 -28.64 -41.69 18.17
N ALA A 158 -29.43 -40.62 18.37
CA ALA A 158 -29.15 -39.28 17.88
C ALA A 158 -27.93 -38.68 18.60
N PRO A 159 -27.02 -37.98 17.89
CA PRO A 159 -25.97 -37.19 18.52
C PRO A 159 -26.53 -36.12 19.46
N LEU A 160 -25.97 -36.04 20.66
CA LEU A 160 -25.99 -34.85 21.49
C LEU A 160 -24.71 -34.07 21.26
N LEU A 161 -24.85 -32.78 20.96
CA LEU A 161 -23.76 -31.84 20.72
C LEU A 161 -23.73 -30.76 21.81
N ASN A 162 -22.56 -30.21 22.12
CA ASN A 162 -22.45 -28.98 22.90
C ASN A 162 -22.57 -27.71 22.03
N ASN A 163 -22.50 -26.53 22.64
CA ASN A 163 -22.49 -25.23 21.96
C ASN A 163 -21.29 -25.02 21.01
N CYS A 164 -20.23 -25.83 21.09
CA CYS A 164 -19.14 -25.90 20.11
C CYS A 164 -19.38 -26.94 19.01
N THR A 165 -20.58 -27.51 18.88
CA THR A 165 -20.96 -28.59 17.94
C THR A 165 -20.17 -29.90 18.10
N GLN A 166 -19.55 -30.12 19.27
CA GLN A 166 -18.78 -31.34 19.55
C GLN A 166 -19.71 -32.44 20.09
N LEU A 167 -19.52 -33.68 19.64
CA LEU A 167 -20.26 -34.84 20.10
C LEU A 167 -19.94 -35.13 21.58
N VAL A 168 -20.95 -34.95 22.42
CA VAL A 168 -20.89 -35.21 23.86
C VAL A 168 -21.64 -36.48 24.25
N GLY A 169 -22.60 -36.95 23.45
CA GLY A 169 -23.38 -38.12 23.81
C GLY A 169 -24.29 -38.66 22.73
N LEU A 170 -25.06 -39.70 23.06
CA LEU A 170 -26.06 -40.31 22.18
C LEU A 170 -27.37 -40.50 22.94
N SER A 171 -28.52 -40.20 22.33
CA SER A 171 -29.83 -40.53 22.90
C SER A 171 -30.02 -42.04 22.99
N VAL A 172 -30.69 -42.50 24.05
CA VAL A 172 -30.89 -43.94 24.29
C VAL A 172 -32.29 -44.42 23.95
N PHE A 173 -32.40 -45.68 23.55
CA PHE A 173 -33.66 -46.37 23.29
C PHE A 173 -34.37 -46.75 24.61
N GLU A 174 -35.63 -46.33 24.78
CA GLU A 174 -36.38 -46.55 26.02
C GLU A 174 -37.35 -47.73 25.91
N THR A 175 -36.89 -48.96 26.16
CA THR A 175 -37.74 -50.17 26.03
C THR A 175 -37.84 -51.08 27.25
N ALA A 176 -36.86 -51.11 28.16
CA ALA A 176 -36.93 -51.99 29.34
C ALA A 176 -36.47 -51.34 30.65
N MET A 177 -35.31 -50.67 30.65
CA MET A 177 -34.66 -50.23 31.90
C MET A 177 -35.43 -49.13 32.65
N PHE A 178 -36.11 -48.26 31.92
CA PHE A 178 -36.88 -47.13 32.49
C PHE A 178 -38.36 -47.46 32.74
N ALA A 179 -38.86 -48.64 32.36
CA ALA A 179 -40.28 -49.00 32.55
C ALA A 179 -40.74 -49.01 34.03
N GLY A 180 -39.80 -49.16 34.98
CA GLY A 180 -40.05 -49.02 36.42
C GLY A 180 -39.80 -47.63 37.01
N MET A 181 -39.17 -46.73 36.25
CA MET A 181 -38.92 -45.34 36.63
C MET A 181 -39.82 -44.45 35.80
N LYS A 182 -40.91 -43.94 36.40
CA LYS A 182 -41.69 -42.85 35.78
C LYS A 182 -40.79 -41.61 35.69
N ALA A 183 -40.06 -41.48 34.59
CA ALA A 183 -39.54 -40.21 34.15
C ALA A 183 -40.73 -39.22 34.12
N PRO A 184 -40.65 -38.03 34.75
CA PRO A 184 -41.59 -36.97 34.44
C PRO A 184 -41.58 -36.71 32.93
N GLU A 185 -42.71 -36.28 32.37
CA GLU A 185 -42.96 -36.11 30.93
C GLU A 185 -42.08 -35.02 30.24
N SER A 186 -40.98 -34.62 30.86
CA SER A 186 -40.11 -33.49 30.52
C SER A 186 -38.60 -33.79 30.63
N ILE A 187 -38.22 -35.06 30.75
CA ILE A 187 -36.81 -35.50 30.74
C ILE A 187 -36.57 -36.66 29.76
N ALA A 188 -35.34 -36.75 29.26
CA ALA A 188 -34.84 -37.86 28.47
C ALA A 188 -33.37 -38.17 28.84
N TYR A 189 -32.83 -39.27 28.32
CA TYR A 189 -31.55 -39.83 28.74
C TYR A 189 -30.51 -39.89 27.61
N ALA A 190 -29.23 -39.77 27.93
CA ALA A 190 -28.17 -39.94 26.96
C ALA A 190 -26.89 -40.55 27.55
N LEU A 191 -26.15 -41.28 26.72
CA LEU A 191 -24.83 -41.81 27.05
C LEU A 191 -23.81 -40.66 27.09
N SER A 192 -22.85 -40.71 28.01
CA SER A 192 -21.84 -39.64 28.18
C SER A 192 -20.61 -39.79 27.29
N THR A 193 -19.88 -38.68 27.11
CA THR A 193 -18.64 -38.64 26.32
C THR A 193 -17.60 -39.63 26.85
N GLU A 194 -17.56 -39.85 28.17
CA GLU A 194 -16.68 -40.81 28.83
C GLU A 194 -16.97 -42.25 28.43
N THR A 195 -18.24 -42.67 28.51
CA THR A 195 -18.68 -44.01 28.10
C THR A 195 -18.39 -44.24 26.62
N LEU A 196 -18.68 -43.23 25.78
CA LEU A 196 -18.41 -43.26 24.35
C LEU A 196 -16.90 -43.40 24.06
N LYS A 197 -16.06 -42.51 24.59
CA LYS A 197 -14.60 -42.56 24.41
C LYS A 197 -14.00 -43.87 24.92
N SER A 198 -14.46 -44.37 26.08
CA SER A 198 -14.02 -45.65 26.64
C SER A 198 -14.30 -46.81 25.68
N PHE A 199 -15.51 -46.87 25.12
CA PHE A 199 -15.91 -47.91 24.18
C PHE A 199 -15.19 -47.82 22.83
N LEU A 200 -15.04 -46.62 22.26
CA LEU A 200 -14.30 -46.43 21.00
C LEU A 200 -12.83 -46.83 21.16
N LYS A 201 -12.17 -46.39 22.25
CA LYS A 201 -10.77 -46.76 22.55
C LYS A 201 -10.60 -48.27 22.76
N GLN A 202 -11.52 -48.91 23.50
CA GLN A 202 -11.50 -50.37 23.74
C GLN A 202 -11.57 -51.17 22.42
N ASN A 203 -12.30 -50.68 21.43
CA ASN A 203 -12.47 -51.35 20.13
C ASN A 203 -11.49 -50.85 19.05
N ASN A 204 -10.44 -50.10 19.43
CA ASN A 204 -9.43 -49.54 18.52
C ASN A 204 -10.00 -48.64 17.41
N VAL A 205 -11.15 -47.99 17.66
CA VAL A 205 -11.71 -46.99 16.75
C VAL A 205 -10.89 -45.70 16.88
N VAL A 206 -10.30 -45.26 15.76
CA VAL A 206 -9.71 -43.93 15.65
C VAL A 206 -10.84 -42.92 15.48
N PHE A 207 -10.84 -41.85 16.26
CA PHE A 207 -11.82 -40.77 16.19
C PHE A 207 -11.12 -39.42 16.44
N LYS A 208 -11.74 -38.32 16.00
CA LYS A 208 -11.26 -36.97 16.26
C LYS A 208 -11.78 -36.46 17.61
N GLU A 209 -10.88 -35.96 18.45
CA GLU A 209 -11.20 -35.33 19.74
C GLU A 209 -10.90 -33.83 19.65
N ALA A 210 -11.64 -33.00 20.39
CA ALA A 210 -11.44 -31.55 20.40
C ALA A 210 -10.11 -31.15 21.09
N ASP A 211 -9.36 -30.23 20.47
CA ASP A 211 -8.06 -29.77 20.98
C ASP A 211 -8.20 -28.96 22.28
N GLU A 212 -9.27 -28.19 22.42
CA GLU A 212 -9.57 -27.34 23.58
C GLU A 212 -10.88 -27.74 24.27
N VAL A 213 -11.02 -27.40 25.55
CA VAL A 213 -12.28 -27.57 26.29
C VAL A 213 -13.28 -26.54 25.78
N CYS A 214 -14.47 -26.99 25.37
CA CYS A 214 -15.54 -26.08 24.97
C CYS A 214 -16.02 -25.29 26.19
N LEU A 215 -15.83 -23.97 26.18
CA LEU A 215 -16.32 -23.08 27.23
C LEU A 215 -17.83 -22.85 27.09
N SER A 216 -18.53 -22.73 28.23
CA SER A 216 -19.94 -22.34 28.23
C SER A 216 -20.13 -20.93 27.63
N ASP A 217 -21.34 -20.62 27.13
CA ASP A 217 -21.63 -19.30 26.53
C ASP A 217 -21.28 -18.12 27.46
N VAL A 218 -21.48 -18.30 28.77
CA VAL A 218 -21.18 -17.30 29.80
C VAL A 218 -19.66 -17.08 29.92
N GLU A 219 -18.87 -18.15 29.90
CA GLU A 219 -17.41 -18.08 29.94
C GLU A 219 -16.83 -17.53 28.64
N GLN A 220 -17.37 -17.91 27.49
CA GLN A 220 -17.00 -17.32 26.20
C GLN A 220 -17.31 -15.82 26.15
N ALA A 221 -18.49 -15.40 26.60
CA ALA A 221 -18.88 -13.99 26.67
C ALA A 221 -17.96 -13.20 27.60
N LYS A 222 -17.62 -13.77 28.78
CA LYS A 222 -16.68 -13.17 29.72
C LYS A 222 -15.27 -13.06 29.13
N ALA A 223 -14.74 -14.11 28.52
CA ALA A 223 -13.42 -14.10 27.90
C ALA A 223 -13.33 -13.06 26.75
N LYS A 224 -14.39 -12.94 25.94
CA LYS A 224 -14.51 -11.90 24.91
C LYS A 224 -14.55 -10.49 25.51
N ALA A 225 -15.28 -10.29 26.61
CA ALA A 225 -15.33 -9.00 27.32
C ALA A 225 -13.97 -8.63 27.95
N ASP A 226 -13.30 -9.57 28.61
CA ASP A 226 -11.97 -9.38 29.21
C ASP A 226 -10.90 -9.06 28.15
N LEU A 227 -10.99 -9.69 26.97
CA LEU A 227 -10.12 -9.38 25.82
C LEU A 227 -10.39 -7.98 25.25
N ALA A 228 -11.67 -7.63 25.04
CA ALA A 228 -12.07 -6.32 24.54
C ALA A 228 -11.66 -5.18 25.51
N ALA A 229 -11.76 -5.41 26.82
CA ALA A 229 -11.31 -4.46 27.84
C ALA A 229 -9.79 -4.20 27.76
N LYS A 230 -8.98 -5.26 27.61
CA LYS A 230 -7.51 -5.14 27.43
C LYS A 230 -7.16 -4.38 26.14
N GLN A 231 -7.84 -4.70 25.04
CA GLN A 231 -7.64 -4.01 23.76
C GLN A 231 -8.02 -2.51 23.84
N ALA A 232 -9.10 -2.17 24.55
CA ALA A 232 -9.49 -0.79 24.78
C ALA A 232 -8.47 -0.02 25.64
N GLU A 233 -7.91 -0.64 26.67
CA GLU A 233 -6.84 -0.05 27.50
C GLU A 233 -5.56 0.21 26.68
N GLU A 234 -5.15 -0.75 25.84
CA GLU A 234 -3.98 -0.60 24.97
C GLU A 234 -4.20 0.48 23.89
N ALA A 235 -5.39 0.53 23.29
CA ALA A 235 -5.76 1.57 22.34
C ALA A 235 -5.77 2.97 22.97
N ALA A 236 -6.26 3.10 24.21
CA ALA A 236 -6.24 4.37 24.94
C ALA A 236 -4.81 4.86 25.21
N LYS A 237 -3.90 3.96 25.62
CA LYS A 237 -2.46 4.27 25.81
C LYS A 237 -1.81 4.76 24.51
N LYS A 238 -2.02 4.06 23.40
CA LYS A 238 -1.51 4.46 22.08
C LYS A 238 -2.06 5.81 21.62
N ALA A 239 -3.34 6.10 21.91
CA ALA A 239 -3.95 7.38 21.59
C ALA A 239 -3.34 8.54 22.41
N GLU A 240 -3.05 8.33 23.70
CA GLU A 240 -2.38 9.31 24.55
C GLU A 240 -0.93 9.60 24.07
N GLU A 241 -0.19 8.56 23.68
CA GLU A 241 1.16 8.70 23.11
C GLU A 241 1.14 9.44 21.77
N ALA A 242 0.20 9.11 20.88
CA ALA A 242 0.03 9.79 19.59
C ALA A 242 -0.34 11.27 19.78
N ALA A 243 -1.20 11.60 20.75
CA ALA A 243 -1.55 12.98 21.07
C ALA A 243 -0.33 13.79 21.56
N LYS A 244 0.50 13.21 22.44
CA LYS A 244 1.77 13.85 22.88
C LYS A 244 2.75 14.05 21.73
N GLN A 245 2.87 13.08 20.82
CA GLN A 245 3.72 13.22 19.63
C GLN A 245 3.20 14.31 18.67
N ALA A 246 1.89 14.43 18.49
CA ALA A 246 1.29 15.48 17.68
C ALA A 246 1.58 16.89 18.26
N GLU A 247 1.43 17.07 19.58
CA GLU A 247 1.74 18.34 20.26
C GLU A 247 3.23 18.72 20.13
N LEU A 248 4.14 17.73 20.24
CA LEU A 248 5.58 17.95 20.03
C LEU A 248 5.90 18.30 18.57
N ALA A 249 5.26 17.65 17.61
CA ALA A 249 5.45 17.93 16.19
C ALA A 249 4.92 19.33 15.79
N GLU A 250 3.82 19.78 16.41
CA GLU A 250 3.28 21.13 16.20
C GLU A 250 4.25 22.21 16.74
N LYS A 251 4.78 22.04 17.95
CA LYS A 251 5.81 22.93 18.51
C LYS A 251 7.07 22.99 17.66
N ALA A 252 7.59 21.84 17.25
CA ALA A 252 8.77 21.78 16.37
C ALA A 252 8.53 22.49 15.01
N LYS A 253 7.32 22.42 14.48
CA LYS A 253 6.93 23.13 13.25
C LYS A 253 6.83 24.65 13.47
N GLU A 254 6.32 25.09 14.62
CA GLU A 254 6.27 26.51 14.97
C GLU A 254 7.69 27.11 15.14
N GLU A 255 8.58 26.40 15.84
CA GLU A 255 9.99 26.76 15.99
C GLU A 255 10.72 26.83 14.63
N ALA A 256 10.55 25.82 13.77
CA ALA A 256 11.13 25.81 12.43
C ALA A 256 10.61 26.95 11.54
N ASN A 257 9.30 27.26 11.61
CA ASN A 257 8.72 28.41 10.91
C ASN A 257 9.29 29.74 11.40
N LEU A 258 9.49 29.90 12.71
CA LEU A 258 10.08 31.10 13.30
C LEU A 258 11.55 31.28 12.87
N GLU A 259 12.33 30.20 12.81
CA GLU A 259 13.71 30.23 12.32
C GLU A 259 13.78 30.55 10.81
N ALA A 260 12.92 29.92 10.00
CA ALA A 260 12.82 30.19 8.57
C ALA A 260 12.46 31.66 8.27
N LYS A 261 11.53 32.24 9.05
CA LYS A 261 11.16 33.65 8.93
C LYS A 261 12.33 34.59 9.21
N LYS A 262 13.13 34.33 10.26
CA LYS A 262 14.33 35.13 10.58
C LYS A 262 15.36 35.09 9.46
N LYS A 263 15.63 33.89 8.90
CA LYS A 263 16.56 33.73 7.77
C LYS A 263 16.06 34.44 6.51
N LEU A 264 14.76 34.45 6.25
CA LEU A 264 14.16 35.17 5.13
C LEU A 264 14.32 36.70 5.29
N GLU A 265 14.06 37.23 6.48
CA GLU A 265 14.21 38.66 6.78
C GLU A 265 15.68 39.12 6.66
N GLU A 266 16.63 38.31 7.12
CA GLU A 266 18.06 38.58 6.96
C GLU A 266 18.50 38.52 5.49
N ALA A 267 18.05 37.51 4.74
CA ALA A 267 18.33 37.40 3.30
C ALA A 267 17.72 38.54 2.48
N GLN A 268 16.52 39.02 2.83
CA GLN A 268 15.89 40.19 2.22
C GLN A 268 16.73 41.45 2.45
N LYS A 269 17.21 41.67 3.68
CA LYS A 269 18.09 42.81 4.00
C LYS A 269 19.39 42.77 3.20
N GLN A 270 20.03 41.61 3.12
CA GLN A 270 21.26 41.43 2.32
C GLN A 270 21.02 41.68 0.82
N ALA A 271 19.87 41.23 0.28
CA ALA A 271 19.50 41.48 -1.11
C ALA A 271 19.23 42.97 -1.40
N GLU A 272 18.62 43.70 -0.46
CA GLU A 272 18.38 45.14 -0.59
C GLU A 272 19.68 45.95 -0.51
N GLU A 273 20.59 45.61 0.41
CA GLU A 273 21.94 46.18 0.50
C GLU A 273 22.75 45.93 -0.78
N ALA A 274 22.74 44.70 -1.31
CA ALA A 274 23.40 44.35 -2.57
C ALA A 274 22.79 45.08 -3.78
N LYS A 275 21.47 45.32 -3.79
CA LYS A 275 20.79 46.11 -4.83
C LYS A 275 21.22 47.57 -4.81
N LEU A 276 21.25 48.19 -3.63
CA LEU A 276 21.73 49.57 -3.44
C LEU A 276 23.17 49.75 -3.93
N GLU A 277 24.05 48.80 -3.60
CA GLU A 277 25.44 48.80 -4.06
C GLU A 277 25.56 48.61 -5.58
N ALA A 278 24.77 47.72 -6.17
CA ALA A 278 24.74 47.54 -7.63
C ALA A 278 24.22 48.79 -8.36
N GLU A 279 23.22 49.49 -7.81
CA GLU A 279 22.73 50.77 -8.34
C GLU A 279 23.80 51.87 -8.23
N ARG A 280 24.57 51.93 -7.13
CA ARG A 280 25.72 52.84 -6.97
C ARG A 280 26.80 52.60 -8.03
N VAL A 281 27.24 51.36 -8.19
CA VAL A 281 28.28 50.98 -9.17
C VAL A 281 27.81 51.25 -10.61
N LEU A 282 26.54 50.99 -10.91
CA LEU A 282 25.96 51.32 -12.23
C LEU A 282 25.94 52.83 -12.49
N GLN A 283 25.68 53.65 -11.47
CA GLN A 283 25.70 55.10 -11.61
C GLN A 283 27.13 55.63 -11.84
N GLU A 284 28.11 55.16 -11.06
CA GLU A 284 29.52 55.50 -11.25
C GLU A 284 30.02 55.12 -12.65
N ALA A 285 29.63 53.95 -13.16
CA ALA A 285 29.95 53.52 -14.53
C ALA A 285 29.31 54.41 -15.62
N LYS A 286 28.09 54.93 -15.40
CA LYS A 286 27.44 55.89 -16.33
C LYS A 286 28.16 57.23 -16.34
N ASP A 287 28.52 57.74 -15.16
CA ASP A 287 29.17 59.05 -15.02
C ASP A 287 30.58 59.02 -15.65
N GLU A 288 31.32 57.93 -15.48
CA GLU A 288 32.61 57.70 -16.14
C GLU A 288 32.47 57.53 -17.66
N ALA A 289 31.47 56.78 -18.13
CA ALA A 289 31.18 56.67 -19.57
C ALA A 289 30.85 58.03 -20.21
N ALA A 290 30.09 58.88 -19.51
CA ALA A 290 29.79 60.24 -19.96
C ALA A 290 31.04 61.15 -19.99
N ARG A 291 31.98 60.97 -19.05
CA ARG A 291 33.28 61.66 -19.06
C ARG A 291 34.11 61.26 -20.29
N ILE A 292 34.24 59.96 -20.55
CA ILE A 292 34.98 59.41 -21.70
C ILE A 292 34.36 59.88 -23.03
N ALA A 293 33.02 59.92 -23.12
CA ALA A 293 32.32 60.41 -24.31
C ALA A 293 32.68 61.87 -24.63
N LYS A 294 32.68 62.76 -23.62
CA LYS A 294 33.10 64.16 -23.79
C LYS A 294 34.56 64.32 -24.23
N GLU A 295 35.48 63.57 -23.62
CA GLU A 295 36.90 63.61 -24.02
C GLU A 295 37.10 63.14 -25.47
N ASN A 296 36.35 62.13 -25.90
CA ASN A 296 36.40 61.64 -27.27
C ASN A 296 35.81 62.65 -28.26
N GLU A 297 34.70 63.31 -27.93
CA GLU A 297 34.12 64.38 -28.76
C GLU A 297 35.07 65.58 -28.91
N GLU A 298 35.79 65.96 -27.85
CA GLU A 298 36.80 67.03 -27.91
C GLU A 298 38.03 66.64 -28.74
N LYS A 299 38.48 65.38 -28.64
CA LYS A 299 39.54 64.83 -29.52
C LYS A 299 39.09 64.74 -30.97
N GLN A 300 37.83 64.37 -31.23
CA GLN A 300 37.24 64.33 -32.57
C GLN A 300 37.33 65.73 -33.21
N LYS A 301 36.83 66.77 -32.53
CA LYS A 301 36.87 68.16 -33.01
C LYS A 301 38.29 68.64 -33.35
N LYS A 302 39.27 68.37 -32.48
CA LYS A 302 40.70 68.70 -32.75
C LYS A 302 41.28 67.91 -33.92
N THR A 303 40.79 66.70 -34.17
CA THR A 303 41.20 65.88 -35.32
C THR A 303 40.58 66.43 -36.61
N ASP A 304 39.30 66.81 -36.59
CA ASP A 304 38.60 67.39 -37.74
C ASP A 304 39.21 68.75 -38.13
N GLU A 305 39.57 69.60 -37.15
CA GLU A 305 40.34 70.84 -37.36
C GLU A 305 41.71 70.58 -38.01
N ALA A 306 42.43 69.55 -37.55
CA ALA A 306 43.73 69.18 -38.11
C ALA A 306 43.62 68.62 -39.54
N ILE A 307 42.58 67.83 -39.84
CA ILE A 307 42.28 67.34 -41.20
C ILE A 307 41.99 68.53 -42.12
N LYS A 308 41.11 69.44 -41.71
CA LYS A 308 40.79 70.63 -42.51
C LYS A 308 42.03 71.47 -42.82
N LYS A 309 42.91 71.69 -41.83
CA LYS A 309 44.18 72.40 -42.05
C LYS A 309 45.10 71.65 -43.03
N ALA A 310 45.17 70.33 -42.94
CA ALA A 310 45.96 69.51 -43.86
C ALA A 310 45.39 69.55 -45.30
N GLU A 311 44.07 69.65 -45.47
CA GLU A 311 43.44 69.85 -46.78
C GLU A 311 43.71 71.26 -47.36
N GLU A 312 43.66 72.30 -46.54
CA GLU A 312 44.05 73.68 -46.92
C GLU A 312 45.53 73.73 -47.35
N GLU A 313 46.43 73.12 -46.59
CA GLU A 313 47.85 72.98 -46.95
C GLU A 313 48.06 72.15 -48.23
N ARG A 314 47.26 71.09 -48.45
CA ARG A 314 47.31 70.28 -49.68
C ARG A 314 46.87 71.08 -50.90
N LEU A 315 45.79 71.85 -50.81
CA LEU A 315 45.31 72.71 -51.90
C LEU A 315 46.37 73.76 -52.26
N ALA A 316 46.98 74.39 -51.26
CA ALA A 316 48.06 75.37 -51.48
C ALA A 316 49.29 74.74 -52.16
N LEU A 317 49.64 73.50 -51.79
CA LEU A 317 50.71 72.74 -52.44
C LEU A 317 50.37 72.34 -53.88
N GLU A 318 49.12 71.97 -54.15
CA GLU A 318 48.59 71.60 -55.47
C GLU A 318 48.55 72.83 -56.41
N GLU A 319 48.16 74.01 -55.90
CA GLU A 319 48.23 75.29 -56.61
C GLU A 319 49.69 75.74 -56.84
N ALA A 320 50.58 75.58 -55.87
CA ALA A 320 52.01 75.88 -56.02
C ALA A 320 52.68 74.96 -57.05
N LYS A 321 52.30 73.68 -57.10
CA LYS A 321 52.77 72.71 -58.10
C LYS A 321 52.28 73.08 -59.50
N SER A 322 51.01 73.46 -59.65
CA SER A 322 50.46 73.97 -60.91
C SER A 322 51.22 75.21 -61.42
N LYS A 323 51.52 76.17 -60.54
CA LYS A 323 52.36 77.35 -60.88
C LYS A 323 53.79 76.97 -61.25
N ALA A 324 54.39 75.98 -60.58
CA ALA A 324 55.71 75.48 -60.90
C ALA A 324 55.76 74.71 -62.25
N GLU A 325 54.72 73.94 -62.57
CA GLU A 325 54.57 73.27 -63.87
C GLU A 325 54.37 74.29 -65.00
N GLN A 326 53.56 75.34 -64.79
CA GLN A 326 53.42 76.45 -65.75
C GLN A 326 54.73 77.25 -65.94
N ALA A 327 55.51 77.47 -64.87
CA ALA A 327 56.82 78.09 -64.98
C ALA A 327 57.81 77.19 -65.74
N ALA A 328 57.80 75.88 -65.48
CA ALA A 328 58.60 74.90 -66.21
C ALA A 328 58.18 74.78 -67.69
N GLU A 329 56.89 74.93 -68.05
CA GLU A 329 56.44 75.02 -69.44
C GLU A 329 56.92 76.31 -70.13
N GLN A 330 56.94 77.44 -69.41
CA GLN A 330 57.50 78.71 -69.94
C GLN A 330 59.02 78.65 -70.12
N GLU A 331 59.74 77.92 -69.27
CA GLU A 331 61.17 77.65 -69.45
C GLU A 331 61.41 76.61 -70.57
N ALA A 332 60.57 75.58 -70.69
CA ALA A 332 60.64 74.59 -71.77
C ALA A 332 60.36 75.22 -73.16
N GLN A 333 59.47 76.20 -73.27
CA GLN A 333 59.28 76.98 -74.51
C GLN A 333 60.47 77.88 -74.86
N LYS A 334 61.39 78.14 -73.91
CA LYS A 334 62.70 78.78 -74.16
C LYS A 334 63.83 77.78 -74.40
N GLN A 335 63.58 76.48 -74.29
CA GLN A 335 64.57 75.41 -74.48
C GLN A 335 64.09 74.39 -75.53
N ALA A 336 63.73 74.90 -76.71
CA ALA A 336 63.61 74.13 -77.93
C ALA A 336 64.91 74.16 -78.78
N GLU A 337 66.07 74.10 -78.12
CA GLU A 337 67.39 73.92 -78.74
C GLU A 337 68.28 73.07 -77.79
N SER A 338 68.60 71.82 -78.19
CA SER A 338 69.33 70.75 -77.46
C SER A 338 68.65 70.23 -76.15
N GLU A 339 68.19 68.97 -76.01
CA GLU A 339 68.85 67.63 -76.09
C GLU A 339 70.11 67.49 -75.20
N GLN A 340 70.34 66.46 -74.36
CA GLN A 340 69.76 65.10 -74.28
C GLN A 340 70.03 64.38 -72.91
N GLN A 341 69.21 63.39 -72.54
CA GLN A 341 69.41 62.29 -71.53
C GLN A 341 69.53 62.64 -70.01
N LYS A 342 68.62 62.16 -69.11
CA LYS A 342 68.45 60.80 -68.50
C LYS A 342 69.65 60.38 -67.58
N THR A 343 69.53 59.92 -66.32
CA THR A 343 68.57 58.95 -65.73
C THR A 343 68.58 58.99 -64.17
N TYR A 344 67.48 58.61 -63.49
CA TYR A 344 67.39 58.33 -62.03
C TYR A 344 67.99 56.97 -61.64
N ILE A 345 68.48 56.80 -60.38
CA ILE A 345 67.95 55.83 -59.37
C ILE A 345 68.74 55.86 -58.05
N MET A 346 68.02 55.58 -56.96
CA MET A 346 68.44 55.53 -55.55
C MET A 346 69.48 54.45 -55.18
N LEU A 347 70.27 54.76 -54.14
CA LEU A 347 70.72 53.82 -53.10
C LEU A 347 70.79 54.60 -51.76
N GLY A 348 70.33 54.10 -50.61
CA GLY A 348 69.64 52.84 -50.38
C GLY A 348 68.74 52.87 -49.14
N GLY A 349 67.48 52.44 -49.29
CA GLY A 349 66.47 52.36 -48.24
C GLY A 349 66.66 51.22 -47.23
N GLY A 350 67.89 50.74 -46.99
CA GLY A 350 68.14 49.57 -46.14
C GLY A 350 67.95 49.84 -44.63
N VAL A 351 68.49 50.97 -44.15
CA VAL A 351 68.46 51.30 -42.71
C VAL A 351 67.08 51.80 -42.27
N LEU A 352 66.43 52.63 -43.09
CA LEU A 352 65.10 53.17 -42.81
C LEU A 352 64.02 52.08 -42.80
N LEU A 353 64.07 51.09 -43.70
CA LEU A 353 63.14 49.97 -43.68
C LEU A 353 63.34 49.10 -42.44
N LEU A 354 64.57 48.77 -42.04
CA LEU A 354 64.82 47.95 -40.84
C LEU A 354 64.38 48.66 -39.54
N VAL A 355 64.62 49.96 -39.41
CA VAL A 355 64.14 50.75 -38.25
C VAL A 355 62.62 50.88 -38.24
N MET A 356 61.99 51.12 -39.40
CA MET A 356 60.53 51.13 -39.53
C MET A 356 59.91 49.76 -39.23
N LEU A 357 60.52 48.65 -39.66
CA LEU A 357 60.04 47.29 -39.36
C LEU A 357 60.18 46.95 -37.88
N LEU A 358 61.27 47.34 -37.23
CA LEU A 358 61.46 47.18 -35.78
C LEU A 358 60.43 47.99 -34.98
N LEU A 359 60.23 49.26 -35.32
CA LEU A 359 59.21 50.11 -34.70
C LEU A 359 57.79 49.58 -34.95
N PHE A 360 57.49 49.10 -36.16
CA PHE A 360 56.21 48.49 -36.52
C PHE A 360 55.94 47.21 -35.74
N VAL A 361 56.94 46.33 -35.58
CA VAL A 361 56.83 45.10 -34.76
C VAL A 361 56.65 45.42 -33.27
N ILE A 362 57.30 46.47 -32.75
CA ILE A 362 57.13 46.91 -31.36
C ILE A 362 55.73 47.52 -31.12
N LEU A 363 55.23 48.34 -32.06
CA LEU A 363 53.88 48.91 -32.01
C LEU A 363 52.79 47.83 -32.17
N MET A 364 53.00 46.86 -33.07
CA MET A 364 52.11 45.71 -33.23
C MET A 364 52.12 44.78 -32.01
N ARG A 365 53.26 44.58 -31.32
CA ARG A 365 53.30 43.85 -30.05
C ARG A 365 52.48 44.56 -28.96
N LYS A 366 52.66 45.87 -28.77
CA LYS A 366 51.84 46.66 -27.83
C LYS A 366 50.34 46.63 -28.15
N ARG A 367 49.94 46.66 -29.43
CA ARG A 367 48.52 46.52 -29.82
C ARG A 367 47.98 45.09 -29.65
N LYS A 368 48.81 44.06 -29.87
CA LYS A 368 48.39 42.66 -29.74
C LYS A 368 48.17 42.26 -28.27
N GLU A 369 48.94 42.81 -27.33
CA GLU A 369 48.73 42.61 -25.89
C GLU A 369 47.48 43.36 -25.39
N ALA A 370 47.21 44.57 -25.90
CA ALA A 370 45.99 45.31 -25.58
C ALA A 370 44.71 44.64 -26.11
N MET A 371 44.74 44.10 -27.34
CA MET A 371 43.59 43.40 -27.94
C MET A 371 43.26 42.08 -27.22
N LEU A 372 44.27 41.37 -26.71
CA LEU A 372 44.05 40.09 -25.99
C LEU A 372 43.38 40.30 -24.62
N ALA A 373 43.67 41.42 -23.96
CA ALA A 373 43.04 41.78 -22.69
C ALA A 373 41.55 42.10 -22.85
N GLN A 374 41.19 42.86 -23.90
CA GLN A 374 39.81 43.29 -24.14
C GLN A 374 38.89 42.14 -24.57
N THR A 375 39.40 41.13 -25.29
CA THR A 375 38.61 39.94 -25.64
C THR A 375 38.34 39.02 -24.44
N ASN A 376 39.28 38.90 -23.50
CA ASN A 376 39.09 38.07 -22.30
C ASN A 376 38.09 38.70 -21.32
N GLU A 377 38.08 40.03 -21.20
CA GLU A 377 37.10 40.74 -20.36
C GLU A 377 35.66 40.57 -20.88
N LEU A 378 35.47 40.64 -22.20
CA LEU A 378 34.17 40.40 -22.83
C LEU A 378 33.73 38.93 -22.69
N GLN A 379 34.65 37.97 -22.85
CA GLN A 379 34.34 36.55 -22.64
C GLN A 379 33.99 36.23 -21.19
N ASN A 380 34.66 36.83 -20.20
CA ASN A 380 34.32 36.61 -18.78
C ASN A 380 32.96 37.22 -18.42
N LYS A 381 32.66 38.44 -18.90
CA LYS A 381 31.34 39.07 -18.70
C LYS A 381 30.20 38.29 -19.38
N VAL A 382 30.45 37.70 -20.55
CA VAL A 382 29.50 36.76 -21.18
C VAL A 382 29.34 35.48 -20.36
N LYS A 383 30.42 34.95 -19.77
CA LYS A 383 30.41 33.73 -18.93
C LYS A 383 29.57 33.92 -17.66
N GLU A 384 29.71 35.06 -16.99
CA GLU A 384 28.91 35.45 -15.83
C GLU A 384 27.44 35.68 -16.20
N ALA A 385 27.17 36.36 -17.33
CA ALA A 385 25.81 36.54 -17.83
C ALA A 385 25.12 35.21 -18.22
N THR A 386 25.86 34.25 -18.79
CA THR A 386 25.33 32.90 -19.04
C THR A 386 25.09 32.10 -17.76
N GLY A 387 25.91 32.31 -16.71
CA GLY A 387 25.70 31.70 -15.40
C GLY A 387 24.40 32.15 -14.74
N LEU A 388 24.12 33.46 -14.71
CA LEU A 388 22.85 33.98 -14.20
C LEU A 388 21.64 33.55 -15.04
N ALA A 389 21.78 33.39 -16.35
CA ALA A 389 20.71 32.83 -17.19
C ALA A 389 20.41 31.38 -16.80
N GLN A 390 21.45 30.55 -16.62
CA GLN A 390 21.31 29.15 -16.21
C GLN A 390 20.74 28.99 -14.80
N GLU A 391 21.07 29.89 -13.88
CA GLU A 391 20.54 29.89 -12.51
C GLU A 391 19.09 30.41 -12.45
N LYS A 392 18.75 31.42 -13.27
CA LYS A 392 17.38 31.90 -13.45
C LYS A 392 16.48 30.85 -14.10
N ASP A 393 16.96 30.12 -15.10
CA ASP A 393 16.20 29.03 -15.74
C ASP A 393 16.04 27.83 -14.81
N ASN A 394 17.05 27.51 -13.99
CA ASN A 394 16.92 26.50 -12.91
C ASN A 394 15.94 26.95 -11.82
N LEU A 395 15.92 28.23 -11.45
CA LEU A 395 14.98 28.76 -10.46
C LEU A 395 13.56 28.82 -11.02
N ALA A 396 13.38 29.24 -12.28
CA ALA A 396 12.11 29.20 -12.99
C ALA A 396 11.60 27.75 -13.16
N GLY A 397 12.47 26.80 -13.49
CA GLY A 397 12.15 25.37 -13.52
C GLY A 397 11.73 24.82 -12.16
N LYS A 398 12.39 25.22 -11.07
CA LYS A 398 12.00 24.86 -9.70
C LYS A 398 10.66 25.49 -9.29
N ILE A 399 10.41 26.75 -9.64
CA ILE A 399 9.13 27.42 -9.37
C ILE A 399 8.00 26.75 -10.16
N ALA A 400 8.20 26.49 -11.45
CA ALA A 400 7.24 25.77 -12.29
C ALA A 400 6.99 24.33 -11.79
N ALA A 401 8.01 23.64 -11.27
CA ALA A 401 7.83 22.35 -10.61
C ALA A 401 7.02 22.48 -9.30
N MET A 402 7.25 23.53 -8.50
CA MET A 402 6.51 23.79 -7.26
C MET A 402 5.05 24.24 -7.47
N GLU A 403 4.71 24.76 -8.65
CA GLU A 403 3.32 25.09 -9.04
C GLU A 403 2.55 23.90 -9.61
N LYS A 404 3.21 22.83 -10.07
CA LYS A 404 2.51 21.61 -10.49
C LYS A 404 1.72 21.01 -9.32
N SER A 405 0.46 20.70 -9.61
CA SER A 405 -0.47 20.05 -8.70
C SER A 405 -1.32 19.07 -9.49
N PHE A 406 -1.54 17.88 -8.94
CA PHE A 406 -2.47 16.89 -9.44
C PHE A 406 -3.50 16.57 -8.35
N ASN A 407 -4.61 15.94 -8.73
CA ASN A 407 -5.64 15.55 -7.77
C ASN A 407 -5.16 14.40 -6.88
N ASP A 408 -5.62 14.34 -5.64
CA ASP A 408 -5.30 13.24 -4.73
C ASP A 408 -5.90 11.92 -5.27
N ILE A 409 -5.19 10.80 -5.06
CA ILE A 409 -5.65 9.47 -5.49
C ILE A 409 -5.93 8.64 -4.24
N LEU A 410 -7.16 8.19 -4.08
CA LEU A 410 -7.56 7.24 -3.04
C LEU A 410 -7.57 5.82 -3.61
N LEU A 411 -6.67 4.99 -3.10
CA LEU A 411 -6.70 3.55 -3.28
C LEU A 411 -7.53 2.96 -2.13
N ASP A 412 -8.74 2.48 -2.42
CA ASP A 412 -9.63 1.85 -1.43
C ASP A 412 -9.67 0.33 -1.68
N GLY A 413 -9.16 -0.45 -0.74
CA GLY A 413 -8.93 -1.88 -0.93
C GLY A 413 -9.28 -2.74 0.29
N VAL A 414 -9.24 -4.05 0.08
CA VAL A 414 -9.60 -5.04 1.11
C VAL A 414 -8.55 -6.15 1.13
N THR A 415 -8.14 -6.59 2.32
CA THR A 415 -7.24 -7.74 2.49
C THR A 415 -7.99 -9.06 2.26
N PRO A 416 -7.30 -10.18 2.02
CA PRO A 416 -7.92 -11.51 2.01
C PRO A 416 -8.66 -11.90 3.30
N LYS A 417 -8.42 -11.19 4.41
CA LYS A 417 -9.08 -11.39 5.71
C LYS A 417 -10.34 -10.55 5.88
N GLY A 418 -10.63 -9.64 4.93
CA GLY A 418 -11.77 -8.72 4.98
C GLY A 418 -11.48 -7.34 5.60
N ASP A 419 -10.24 -7.06 6.01
CA ASP A 419 -9.85 -5.77 6.57
C ASP A 419 -9.78 -4.71 5.47
N THR A 420 -10.34 -3.52 5.69
CA THR A 420 -10.27 -2.40 4.74
C THR A 420 -8.96 -1.64 4.86
N ILE A 421 -8.27 -1.40 3.74
CA ILE A 421 -7.05 -0.60 3.64
C ILE A 421 -7.29 0.58 2.70
N ARG A 422 -6.98 1.79 3.16
CA ARG A 422 -7.09 3.02 2.37
C ARG A 422 -5.75 3.74 2.31
N ILE A 423 -5.24 3.96 1.10
CA ILE A 423 -4.02 4.73 0.85
C ILE A 423 -4.40 6.01 0.11
N LYS A 424 -4.12 7.17 0.71
CA LYS A 424 -4.29 8.46 0.05
C LYS A 424 -2.95 8.93 -0.52
N ILE A 425 -2.78 8.78 -1.83
CA ILE A 425 -1.68 9.36 -2.59
C ILE A 425 -1.92 10.88 -2.68
N ASN A 426 -0.90 11.67 -2.34
CA ASN A 426 -0.98 13.12 -2.33
C ASN A 426 -0.65 13.63 -3.74
N GLY A 427 -1.66 14.12 -4.46
CA GLY A 427 -1.51 14.49 -5.86
C GLY A 427 -0.53 15.66 -6.06
N LYS A 428 -0.46 16.59 -5.11
CA LYS A 428 0.56 17.65 -5.12
C LYS A 428 1.97 17.10 -4.94
N ALA A 429 2.19 16.19 -3.98
CA ALA A 429 3.51 15.58 -3.77
C ALA A 429 3.93 14.70 -4.97
N LEU A 430 3.00 13.94 -5.55
CA LEU A 430 3.22 13.16 -6.77
C LEU A 430 3.59 14.05 -7.97
N ALA A 431 2.96 15.23 -8.10
CA ALA A 431 3.28 16.20 -9.16
C ALA A 431 4.61 16.95 -8.96
N GLN A 432 5.19 16.87 -7.75
CA GLN A 432 6.39 17.60 -7.31
C GLN A 432 7.59 16.68 -7.05
N SER A 433 7.47 15.39 -7.39
CA SER A 433 8.50 14.36 -7.19
C SER A 433 8.72 13.54 -8.47
N GLU A 434 9.84 12.81 -8.54
CA GLU A 434 10.16 11.86 -9.63
C GLU A 434 9.31 10.58 -9.60
N GLY A 435 8.45 10.47 -8.57
CA GLY A 435 7.54 9.38 -8.29
C GLY A 435 7.39 9.12 -6.79
N GLN A 436 6.32 8.41 -6.40
CA GLN A 436 6.06 7.97 -5.04
C GLN A 436 5.92 6.45 -4.97
N ILE A 437 6.49 5.84 -3.92
CA ILE A 437 6.61 4.38 -3.79
C ILE A 437 5.62 3.85 -2.75
N ILE A 438 4.94 2.75 -3.09
CA ILE A 438 4.21 1.88 -2.15
C ILE A 438 5.08 0.65 -1.84
N GLY A 439 5.18 0.27 -0.57
CA GLY A 439 5.84 -0.97 -0.16
C GLY A 439 5.84 -1.18 1.36
N ARG A 440 6.55 -2.21 1.83
CA ARG A 440 6.56 -2.60 3.24
C ARG A 440 7.61 -1.89 4.10
N GLU A 441 8.68 -1.36 3.50
CA GLU A 441 9.83 -0.83 4.24
C GLU A 441 9.74 0.69 4.40
N SER A 442 9.35 1.16 5.59
CA SER A 442 9.09 2.59 5.86
C SER A 442 10.27 3.52 5.61
N ALA A 443 11.51 3.02 5.73
CA ALA A 443 12.72 3.79 5.42
C ALA A 443 12.99 3.97 3.90
N GLN A 444 12.16 3.37 3.03
CA GLN A 444 12.42 3.26 1.60
C GLN A 444 11.21 3.60 0.70
N VAL A 445 10.07 3.97 1.27
CA VAL A 445 8.80 4.20 0.57
C VAL A 445 8.04 5.40 1.13
N ASP A 446 7.18 5.99 0.30
CA ASP A 446 6.28 7.09 0.69
C ASP A 446 5.01 6.57 1.38
N TYR A 447 4.55 5.38 0.99
CA TYR A 447 3.32 4.75 1.47
C TYR A 447 3.60 3.34 1.99
N VAL A 448 3.45 3.17 3.30
CA VAL A 448 3.74 1.90 3.99
C VAL A 448 2.53 0.98 3.99
N LEU A 449 2.71 -0.22 3.45
CA LEU A 449 1.72 -1.29 3.41
C LEU A 449 2.33 -2.51 4.11
N GLY A 450 1.95 -2.72 5.38
CA GLY A 450 2.67 -3.58 6.33
C GLY A 450 2.56 -5.10 6.13
N GLU A 451 1.75 -5.56 5.18
CA GLU A 451 1.51 -6.98 4.93
C GLU A 451 2.77 -7.70 4.44
N SER A 452 3.08 -8.87 5.00
CA SER A 452 4.36 -9.59 4.78
C SER A 452 4.64 -9.93 3.32
N GLU A 453 3.58 -10.17 2.54
CA GLU A 453 3.61 -10.43 1.10
C GLU A 453 4.01 -9.22 0.24
N ILE A 454 3.90 -8.01 0.79
CA ILE A 454 4.30 -6.79 0.10
C ILE A 454 5.81 -6.63 0.20
N SER A 455 6.40 -6.26 -0.94
CA SER A 455 7.84 -6.11 -1.09
C SER A 455 8.31 -4.79 -0.48
N ARG A 456 9.58 -4.72 -0.06
CA ARG A 456 10.15 -3.54 0.63
C ARG A 456 9.91 -2.24 -0.15
N LYS A 457 10.21 -2.27 -1.46
CA LYS A 457 9.64 -1.40 -2.50
C LYS A 457 8.83 -2.33 -3.40
N HIS A 458 7.59 -1.99 -3.73
CA HIS A 458 6.69 -2.89 -4.45
C HIS A 458 6.16 -2.25 -5.74
N LEU A 459 5.60 -1.04 -5.64
CA LEU A 459 5.07 -0.29 -6.79
C LEU A 459 5.56 1.16 -6.73
N MET A 460 5.90 1.74 -7.88
CA MET A 460 6.14 3.17 -8.05
C MET A 460 4.96 3.79 -8.82
N LEU A 461 4.50 4.96 -8.37
CA LEU A 461 3.60 5.85 -9.11
C LEU A 461 4.39 7.04 -9.64
N ARG A 462 4.17 7.45 -10.89
CA ARG A 462 4.76 8.67 -11.47
C ARG A 462 3.70 9.49 -12.20
N LEU A 463 3.83 10.81 -12.19
CA LEU A 463 3.02 11.70 -13.02
C LEU A 463 3.82 12.11 -14.27
N HIS A 464 3.28 11.85 -15.46
CA HIS A 464 3.86 12.25 -16.74
C HIS A 464 2.75 12.74 -17.68
N GLU A 465 2.88 13.94 -18.24
CA GLU A 465 1.87 14.58 -19.12
C GLU A 465 0.44 14.51 -18.55
N ASP A 466 0.30 14.89 -17.26
CA ASP A 466 -0.94 14.86 -16.45
C ASP A 466 -1.63 13.48 -16.35
N LYS A 467 -0.95 12.41 -16.76
CA LYS A 467 -1.34 11.01 -16.58
C LYS A 467 -0.51 10.35 -15.49
N VAL A 468 -1.15 9.50 -14.69
CA VAL A 468 -0.48 8.70 -13.67
C VAL A 468 -0.05 7.38 -14.30
N TYR A 469 1.17 6.96 -14.04
CA TYR A 469 1.70 5.66 -14.45
C TYR A 469 2.13 4.86 -13.22
N VAL A 470 1.91 3.54 -13.27
CA VAL A 470 2.36 2.57 -12.27
C VAL A 470 3.42 1.65 -12.85
N GLU A 471 4.45 1.37 -12.06
CA GLU A 471 5.61 0.56 -12.43
C GLU A 471 5.89 -0.43 -11.30
N ASP A 472 5.95 -1.73 -11.59
CA ASP A 472 6.34 -2.74 -10.60
C ASP A 472 7.86 -2.66 -10.35
N MET A 473 8.25 -2.59 -9.08
CA MET A 473 9.64 -2.34 -8.66
C MET A 473 10.47 -3.64 -8.52
N GLY A 474 10.08 -4.72 -9.19
CA GLY A 474 10.67 -6.04 -9.02
C GLY A 474 10.11 -6.76 -7.80
N SER A 475 8.79 -6.69 -7.62
CA SER A 475 8.11 -7.31 -6.49
C SER A 475 8.15 -8.84 -6.53
N GLN A 476 8.19 -9.47 -5.36
CA GLN A 476 8.28 -10.93 -5.27
C GLN A 476 6.99 -11.63 -5.71
N ASN A 477 5.84 -11.02 -5.40
CA ASN A 477 4.51 -11.60 -5.63
C ASN A 477 3.75 -10.94 -6.80
N GLY A 478 4.35 -9.96 -7.49
CA GLY A 478 3.76 -9.27 -8.63
C GLY A 478 2.75 -8.17 -8.28
N SER A 479 2.57 -7.28 -9.25
CA SER A 479 1.51 -6.27 -9.31
C SER A 479 0.66 -6.48 -10.57
N TRP A 480 -0.63 -6.18 -10.50
CA TRP A 480 -1.56 -6.24 -11.63
C TRP A 480 -2.36 -4.94 -11.74
N LEU A 481 -2.63 -4.52 -12.97
CA LEU A 481 -3.58 -3.47 -13.28
C LEU A 481 -4.74 -4.08 -14.09
N ASN A 482 -5.93 -4.04 -13.50
CA ASN A 482 -7.07 -4.87 -13.85
C ASN A 482 -6.65 -6.35 -13.88
N GLU A 483 -6.83 -7.05 -15.00
CA GLU A 483 -6.43 -8.46 -15.16
C GLU A 483 -5.01 -8.61 -15.74
N VAL A 484 -4.32 -7.51 -16.09
CA VAL A 484 -3.00 -7.53 -16.73
C VAL A 484 -1.90 -7.42 -15.69
N GLN A 485 -0.96 -8.37 -15.70
CA GLN A 485 0.23 -8.31 -14.83
C GLN A 485 1.19 -7.23 -15.32
N LEU A 486 1.72 -6.42 -14.39
CA LEU A 486 2.76 -5.45 -14.70
C LEU A 486 4.12 -6.17 -14.81
N ASN A 487 4.84 -5.90 -15.89
CA ASN A 487 6.24 -6.31 -16.00
C ASN A 487 7.11 -5.36 -15.16
N PRO A 488 8.05 -5.88 -14.33
CA PRO A 488 8.97 -5.04 -13.58
C PRO A 488 9.72 -4.04 -14.47
N GLY A 489 9.77 -2.77 -14.06
CA GLY A 489 10.38 -1.68 -14.81
C GLY A 489 9.60 -1.18 -16.04
N GLN A 490 8.40 -1.73 -16.33
CA GLN A 490 7.56 -1.27 -17.44
C GLN A 490 6.37 -0.44 -16.91
N PRO A 491 6.33 0.89 -17.15
CA PRO A 491 5.22 1.72 -16.70
C PRO A 491 3.93 1.45 -17.49
N MET A 492 2.79 1.47 -16.80
CA MET A 492 1.44 1.34 -17.37
C MET A 492 0.53 2.46 -16.85
N GLU A 493 -0.33 3.01 -17.70
CA GLU A 493 -1.21 4.14 -17.33
C GLU A 493 -2.28 3.71 -16.32
N LEU A 494 -2.35 4.41 -15.18
CA LEU A 494 -3.30 4.24 -14.09
C LEU A 494 -4.43 5.27 -14.23
N SER A 495 -5.64 4.81 -14.52
CA SER A 495 -6.82 5.69 -14.64
C SER A 495 -7.82 5.50 -13.48
N ASN A 496 -8.67 6.51 -13.29
CA ASN A 496 -9.78 6.45 -12.34
C ASN A 496 -10.71 5.25 -12.62
N GLY A 497 -11.15 4.56 -11.57
CA GLY A 497 -12.02 3.38 -11.65
C GLY A 497 -11.32 2.07 -11.99
N MET A 498 -10.00 2.07 -12.25
CA MET A 498 -9.24 0.83 -12.45
C MET A 498 -9.02 0.06 -11.14
N THR A 499 -8.79 -1.25 -11.27
CA THR A 499 -8.44 -2.14 -10.16
C THR A 499 -6.93 -2.33 -10.11
N LEU A 500 -6.26 -1.93 -9.05
CA LEU A 500 -4.83 -2.15 -8.82
C LEU A 500 -4.66 -3.26 -7.77
N ARG A 501 -4.00 -4.37 -8.11
CA ARG A 501 -3.74 -5.48 -7.18
C ARG A 501 -2.26 -5.63 -6.89
N LEU A 502 -1.90 -5.64 -5.62
CA LEU A 502 -0.53 -5.78 -5.10
C LEU A 502 -0.46 -7.07 -4.27
N SER A 503 0.27 -8.09 -4.74
CA SER A 503 0.15 -9.47 -4.22
C SER A 503 -1.33 -9.92 -4.16
N THR A 504 -1.87 -10.14 -2.96
CA THR A 504 -3.25 -10.58 -2.69
C THR A 504 -4.20 -9.43 -2.38
N ILE A 505 -3.70 -8.20 -2.18
CA ILE A 505 -4.50 -7.03 -1.79
C ILE A 505 -4.98 -6.31 -3.05
N THR A 506 -6.29 -6.10 -3.15
CA THR A 506 -6.91 -5.46 -4.31
C THR A 506 -7.49 -4.11 -3.93
N PHE A 507 -7.16 -3.08 -4.71
CA PHE A 507 -7.57 -1.69 -4.52
C PHE A 507 -8.38 -1.19 -5.72
N THR A 508 -9.44 -0.44 -5.46
CA THR A 508 -10.13 0.40 -6.44
C THR A 508 -9.49 1.79 -6.45
N VAL A 509 -9.08 2.25 -7.64
CA VAL A 509 -8.43 3.55 -7.84
C VAL A 509 -9.49 4.65 -7.99
N ASN A 510 -9.46 5.65 -7.11
CA ASN A 510 -10.34 6.82 -7.19
C ASN A 510 -9.49 8.10 -7.25
N VAL A 511 -9.54 8.83 -8.36
CA VAL A 511 -8.96 10.19 -8.46
C VAL A 511 -10.01 11.17 -7.97
N LEU A 512 -9.67 11.96 -6.95
CA LEU A 512 -10.59 12.80 -6.17
C LEU A 512 -10.86 14.19 -6.78
#